data_AF-A0A3S0S950-F1
#
_entry.id   AF-A0A3S0S950-F1
#
_cell.length_a   1.000
_cell.length_b   1.000
_cell.length_c   1.000
_cell.angle_alpha   90.00
_cell.angle_beta   90.00
_cell.angle_gamma   90.00
#
_symmetry.space_group_name_H-M   'P 1'
#
loop_
_entity.id
_entity.type
_entity.pdbx_description
1 polymer ?
#
loop_
_entity_poly.entity_id
_entity_poly.type
_entity_poly.pdbx_seq_one_letter_code
_entity_poly.pdbx_strand_id
1 'polypeptide(L)'
;MAGLDELLNQIPTQEIAAKLGADEGEVNSAVQQLVPLLVGGLQHNAEDPDTAAGIENDAADHAASGLLDGGVTVDQVNQDQGADAIAKIFGGNDSGQVASALAGGGAGNSELIQKLLPILAPIVLAYIGKQLTGGGGAASTPAASGGGLGDVLGNILGGALSNSGGSGNAGNSGDNPLGSILGSVLGGGGNQGAGGVLGSVLGGLFGNKK
;
A
#
# COMPACT_ATOMS: atom_id res chain seq x y z
N MET A 1 -14.71 -5.63 -6.71
CA MET A 1 -13.50 -5.20 -5.95
C MET A 1 -12.35 -5.36 -6.93
N ALA A 2 -11.75 -4.28 -7.43
CA ALA A 2 -11.05 -4.33 -8.72
C ALA A 2 -9.72 -3.56 -8.78
N GLY A 3 -9.21 -3.07 -7.64
CA GLY A 3 -7.96 -2.31 -7.60
C GLY A 3 -6.75 -3.22 -7.38
N LEU A 4 -6.58 -3.60 -6.11
CA LEU A 4 -5.44 -4.38 -5.66
C LEU A 4 -5.44 -5.81 -6.25
N ASP A 5 -6.59 -6.50 -6.25
CA ASP A 5 -6.68 -7.87 -6.81
C ASP A 5 -6.39 -7.90 -8.31
N GLU A 6 -6.80 -6.86 -9.05
CA GLU A 6 -6.49 -6.71 -10.47
C GLU A 6 -5.00 -6.47 -10.70
N LEU A 7 -4.38 -5.62 -9.87
CA LEU A 7 -2.92 -5.42 -9.88
C LEU A 7 -2.18 -6.71 -9.57
N LEU A 8 -2.61 -7.47 -8.56
CA LEU A 8 -2.01 -8.78 -8.21
C LEU A 8 -2.14 -9.78 -9.37
N ASN A 9 -3.28 -9.80 -10.06
CA ASN A 9 -3.49 -10.66 -11.23
C ASN A 9 -2.67 -10.23 -12.46
N GLN A 10 -2.31 -8.94 -12.56
CA GLN A 10 -1.47 -8.41 -13.63
C GLN A 10 0.03 -8.68 -13.40
N ILE A 11 0.44 -9.03 -12.18
CA ILE A 11 1.83 -9.36 -11.85
C ILE A 11 2.10 -10.85 -12.20
N PRO A 12 3.00 -11.15 -13.16
CA PRO A 12 3.29 -12.51 -13.56
C PRO A 12 4.27 -13.15 -12.56
N THR A 13 3.75 -13.56 -11.42
CA THR A 13 4.50 -14.22 -10.33
C THR A 13 5.31 -15.42 -10.83
N GLN A 14 4.79 -16.16 -11.81
CA GLN A 14 5.44 -17.31 -12.44
C GLN A 14 6.71 -16.94 -13.21
N GLU A 15 6.66 -15.88 -14.03
CA GLU A 15 7.84 -15.42 -14.77
C GLU A 15 8.89 -14.83 -13.83
N ILE A 16 8.43 -14.09 -12.83
CA ILE A 16 9.31 -13.51 -11.80
C ILE A 16 9.99 -14.63 -11.01
N ALA A 17 9.26 -15.65 -10.58
CA ALA A 17 9.80 -16.82 -9.90
C ALA A 17 10.85 -17.55 -10.76
N ALA A 18 10.55 -17.78 -12.05
CA ALA A 18 11.48 -18.40 -12.99
C ALA A 18 12.77 -17.59 -13.17
N LYS A 19 12.67 -16.24 -13.26
CA LYS A 19 13.83 -15.36 -13.41
C LYS A 19 14.67 -15.24 -12.14
N LEU A 20 14.02 -15.27 -10.98
CA LEU A 20 14.69 -15.15 -9.68
C LEU A 20 15.21 -16.49 -9.14
N GLY A 21 14.77 -17.61 -9.72
CA GLY A 21 15.09 -18.95 -9.22
C GLY A 21 14.43 -19.23 -7.87
N ALA A 22 13.26 -18.67 -7.61
CA ALA A 22 12.51 -18.78 -6.35
C ALA A 22 11.20 -19.55 -6.56
N ASP A 23 10.58 -20.01 -5.47
CA ASP A 23 9.28 -20.67 -5.53
C ASP A 23 8.16 -19.67 -5.85
N GLU A 24 7.27 -20.02 -6.77
CA GLU A 24 6.11 -19.18 -7.14
C GLU A 24 5.24 -18.83 -5.93
N GLY A 25 5.06 -19.77 -5.00
CA GLY A 25 4.31 -19.55 -3.78
C GLY A 25 4.97 -18.53 -2.84
N GLU A 26 6.31 -18.52 -2.76
CA GLU A 26 7.07 -17.53 -2.00
C GLU A 26 6.98 -16.15 -2.67
N VAL A 27 7.14 -16.10 -4.00
CA VAL A 27 6.99 -14.86 -4.78
C VAL A 27 5.59 -14.28 -4.61
N ASN A 28 4.54 -15.09 -4.77
CA ASN A 28 3.17 -14.64 -4.61
C ASN A 28 2.91 -14.09 -3.19
N SER A 29 3.39 -14.79 -2.16
CA SER A 29 3.28 -14.32 -0.76
C SER A 29 4.01 -13.00 -0.55
N ALA A 30 5.22 -12.85 -1.11
CA ALA A 30 5.99 -11.62 -1.04
C ALA A 30 5.30 -10.47 -1.79
N VAL A 31 4.73 -10.72 -2.97
CA VAL A 31 3.97 -9.71 -3.74
C VAL A 31 2.77 -9.21 -2.93
N GLN A 32 1.99 -10.11 -2.32
CA GLN A 32 0.83 -9.74 -1.50
C GLN A 32 1.19 -8.87 -0.29
N GLN A 33 2.41 -9.01 0.24
CA GLN A 33 2.92 -8.20 1.35
C GLN A 33 3.54 -6.88 0.88
N LEU A 34 4.25 -6.91 -0.26
CA LEU A 34 4.98 -5.76 -0.79
C LEU A 34 4.08 -4.75 -1.48
N VAL A 35 3.06 -5.18 -2.21
CA VAL A 35 2.19 -4.26 -2.96
C VAL A 35 1.50 -3.25 -2.04
N PRO A 36 0.84 -3.65 -0.93
CA PRO A 36 0.26 -2.67 0.00
C PRO A 36 1.31 -1.73 0.59
N LEU A 37 2.53 -2.21 0.79
CA LEU A 37 3.62 -1.44 1.37
C LEU A 37 4.21 -0.43 0.38
N LEU A 38 4.32 -0.79 -0.90
CA LEU A 38 4.67 0.11 -2.00
C LEU A 38 3.62 1.21 -2.16
N VAL A 39 2.34 0.85 -2.16
CA VAL A 39 1.22 1.81 -2.23
C VAL A 39 1.22 2.73 -1.01
N GLY A 40 1.51 2.22 0.19
CA GLY A 40 1.63 3.03 1.41
C GLY A 40 2.83 3.98 1.38
N GLY A 41 3.98 3.53 0.88
CA GLY A 41 5.16 4.40 0.68
C GLY A 41 4.89 5.52 -0.31
N LEU A 42 4.24 5.19 -1.43
CA LEU A 42 3.75 6.16 -2.41
C LEU A 42 2.79 7.17 -1.78
N GLN A 43 1.84 6.70 -0.98
CA GLN A 43 0.88 7.58 -0.31
C GLN A 43 1.58 8.58 0.60
N HIS A 44 2.52 8.10 1.43
CA HIS A 44 3.28 8.96 2.33
C HIS A 44 4.12 9.99 1.58
N ASN A 45 4.81 9.57 0.50
CA ASN A 45 5.60 10.50 -0.30
C ASN A 45 4.73 11.41 -1.18
N ALA A 46 3.51 11.02 -1.53
CA ALA A 46 2.55 11.86 -2.24
C ALA A 46 1.86 12.90 -1.34
N GLU A 47 2.10 12.89 -0.02
CA GLU A 47 1.65 13.95 0.89
C GLU A 47 2.34 15.28 0.60
N ASP A 48 3.57 15.24 0.07
CA ASP A 48 4.30 16.40 -0.40
C ASP A 48 3.97 16.66 -1.89
N PRO A 49 3.53 17.88 -2.25
CA PRO A 49 3.12 18.22 -3.61
C PRO A 49 4.27 18.16 -4.63
N ASP A 50 5.51 18.43 -4.22
CA ASP A 50 6.67 18.43 -5.13
C ASP A 50 7.03 17.00 -5.56
N THR A 51 6.97 16.06 -4.61
CA THR A 51 7.18 14.62 -4.87
C THR A 51 5.99 13.98 -5.56
N ALA A 52 4.75 14.36 -5.20
CA ALA A 52 3.53 13.87 -5.85
C ALA A 52 3.55 14.12 -7.36
N ALA A 53 3.92 15.34 -7.81
CA ALA A 53 4.02 15.66 -9.23
C ALA A 53 5.08 14.81 -9.96
N GLY A 54 6.22 14.52 -9.31
CA GLY A 54 7.25 13.63 -9.85
C GLY A 54 6.74 12.20 -10.00
N ILE A 55 6.04 11.68 -8.99
CA ILE A 55 5.44 10.35 -9.00
C ILE A 55 4.34 10.25 -10.08
N GLU A 56 3.50 11.27 -10.23
CA GLU A 56 2.44 11.31 -11.24
C GLU A 56 3.00 11.24 -12.67
N ASN A 57 4.06 12.00 -12.95
CA ASN A 57 4.74 11.96 -14.26
C ASN A 57 5.35 10.58 -14.52
N ASP A 58 6.07 10.03 -13.55
CA ASP A 58 6.66 8.69 -13.67
C ASP A 58 5.61 7.60 -13.86
N ALA A 59 4.53 7.66 -13.08
CA ALA A 59 3.42 6.73 -13.20
C ALA A 59 2.81 6.81 -14.60
N ALA A 60 2.60 8.03 -15.13
CA ALA A 60 2.10 8.24 -16.48
C ALA A 60 3.06 7.72 -17.56
N ASP A 61 4.37 7.95 -17.41
CA ASP A 61 5.41 7.45 -18.32
C ASP A 61 5.45 5.91 -18.33
N HIS A 62 5.39 5.29 -17.16
CA HIS A 62 5.34 3.84 -17.02
C HIS A 62 4.03 3.27 -17.59
N ALA A 63 2.90 3.94 -17.40
CA ALA A 63 1.63 3.53 -18.01
C ALA A 63 1.67 3.62 -19.54
N ALA A 64 2.28 4.69 -20.07
CA ALA A 64 2.45 4.91 -21.51
C ALA A 64 3.46 3.95 -22.16
N SER A 65 4.36 3.36 -21.37
CA SER A 65 5.31 2.36 -21.87
C SER A 65 4.65 1.06 -22.37
N GLY A 66 3.37 0.84 -22.04
CA GLY A 66 2.64 -0.37 -22.43
C GLY A 66 3.02 -1.62 -21.65
N LEU A 67 3.79 -1.48 -20.55
CA LEU A 67 4.21 -2.58 -19.68
C LEU A 67 3.03 -3.46 -19.20
N LEU A 68 1.83 -2.86 -19.10
CA LEU A 68 0.60 -3.53 -18.68
C LEU A 68 -0.31 -3.95 -19.84
N ASP A 69 -0.05 -3.56 -21.09
CA ASP A 69 -0.94 -3.76 -22.24
C ASP A 69 -0.70 -5.12 -22.95
N GLY A 70 0.50 -5.69 -22.81
CA GLY A 70 0.90 -6.97 -23.43
C GLY A 70 1.27 -8.09 -22.46
N GLY A 71 1.08 -7.88 -21.15
CA GLY A 71 1.64 -8.71 -20.09
C GLY A 71 3.02 -8.21 -19.67
N VAL A 72 3.21 -8.02 -18.36
CA VAL A 72 4.46 -7.50 -17.79
C VAL A 72 5.59 -8.49 -18.08
N THR A 73 6.46 -8.19 -19.03
CA THR A 73 7.62 -9.04 -19.25
C THR A 73 8.74 -8.58 -18.34
N VAL A 74 9.23 -9.47 -17.48
CA VAL A 74 10.28 -9.14 -16.50
C VAL A 74 11.59 -8.69 -17.19
N ASP A 75 11.76 -9.02 -18.47
CA ASP A 75 12.89 -8.58 -19.31
C ASP A 75 12.74 -7.17 -19.87
N GLN A 76 11.53 -6.63 -19.93
CA GLN A 76 11.27 -5.22 -20.27
C GLN A 76 11.46 -4.31 -19.07
N VAL A 77 11.50 -4.88 -17.86
CA VAL A 77 11.77 -4.12 -16.64
C VAL A 77 13.27 -3.81 -16.57
N ASN A 78 13.61 -2.57 -16.91
CA ASN A 78 14.96 -2.05 -16.74
C ASN A 78 15.26 -1.93 -15.22
N GLN A 79 16.31 -2.61 -14.75
CA GLN A 79 16.72 -2.57 -13.35
C GLN A 79 17.05 -1.15 -12.87
N ASP A 80 17.60 -0.30 -13.74
CA ASP A 80 17.93 1.09 -13.41
C ASP A 80 16.64 1.90 -13.19
N GLN A 81 15.63 1.72 -14.05
CA GLN A 81 14.31 2.31 -13.85
C GLN A 81 13.61 1.77 -12.60
N GLY A 82 13.86 0.50 -12.26
CA GLY A 82 13.38 -0.11 -11.02
C GLY A 82 13.98 0.54 -9.77
N ALA A 83 15.27 0.86 -9.77
CA ALA A 83 15.93 1.54 -8.66
C ALA A 83 15.40 2.98 -8.49
N ASP A 84 15.28 3.73 -9.58
CA ASP A 84 14.72 5.09 -9.57
C ASP A 84 13.26 5.11 -9.10
N ALA A 85 12.46 4.12 -9.53
CA ALA A 85 11.09 3.95 -9.07
C ALA A 85 11.02 3.71 -7.56
N ILE A 86 11.88 2.86 -7.00
CA ILE A 86 11.94 2.62 -5.55
C ILE A 86 12.32 3.89 -4.81
N ALA A 87 13.34 4.61 -5.29
CA ALA A 87 13.75 5.87 -4.67
C ALA A 87 12.59 6.88 -4.66
N LYS A 88 11.79 6.98 -5.72
CA LYS A 88 10.61 7.84 -5.74
C LYS A 88 9.49 7.36 -4.81
N ILE A 89 9.23 6.06 -4.78
CA ILE A 89 8.19 5.45 -3.92
C ILE A 89 8.51 5.59 -2.43
N PHE A 90 9.79 5.54 -2.05
CA PHE A 90 10.23 5.52 -0.65
C PHE A 90 11.03 6.76 -0.23
N GLY A 91 11.01 7.84 -1.01
CA GLY A 91 11.59 9.13 -0.60
C GLY A 91 13.12 9.16 -0.59
N GLY A 92 13.75 8.46 -1.52
CA GLY A 92 15.21 8.38 -1.71
C GLY A 92 15.84 7.10 -1.20
N ASN A 93 15.05 6.15 -0.69
CA ASN A 93 15.58 4.88 -0.20
C ASN A 93 15.86 3.91 -1.34
N ASP A 94 16.98 3.18 -1.24
CA ASP A 94 17.32 2.12 -2.17
C ASP A 94 16.61 0.79 -1.82
N SER A 95 16.54 -0.12 -2.79
CA SER A 95 15.98 -1.47 -2.64
C SER A 95 16.56 -2.21 -1.43
N GLY A 96 17.86 -2.03 -1.17
CA GLY A 96 18.57 -2.64 -0.04
C GLY A 96 18.12 -2.09 1.32
N GLN A 97 17.87 -0.78 1.42
CA GLN A 97 17.41 -0.13 2.64
C GLN A 97 15.96 -0.51 2.96
N VAL A 98 15.10 -0.47 1.94
CA VAL A 98 13.70 -0.88 2.05
C VAL A 98 13.59 -2.35 2.47
N ALA A 99 14.33 -3.24 1.80
CA ALA A 99 14.32 -4.65 2.15
C ALA A 99 14.88 -4.93 3.55
N SER A 100 15.91 -4.20 3.99
CA SER A 100 16.45 -4.33 5.35
C SER A 100 15.42 -3.89 6.40
N ALA A 101 14.69 -2.80 6.15
CA ALA A 101 13.61 -2.34 7.02
C ALA A 101 12.47 -3.37 7.09
N LEU A 102 12.10 -3.97 5.95
CA LEU A 102 11.06 -5.00 5.87
C LEU A 102 11.46 -6.31 6.56
N ALA A 103 12.69 -6.74 6.36
CA ALA A 103 13.24 -7.91 7.02
C ALA A 103 13.29 -7.74 8.54
N GLY A 104 13.67 -6.54 9.00
CA GLY A 104 13.59 -6.15 10.42
C GLY A 104 12.17 -6.11 10.98
N GLY A 105 11.18 -5.86 10.12
CA GLY A 105 9.75 -5.86 10.44
C GLY A 105 9.07 -7.24 10.35
N GLY A 106 9.80 -8.31 10.00
CA GLY A 106 9.25 -9.68 9.92
C GLY A 106 8.66 -10.08 8.57
N ALA A 107 8.88 -9.32 7.50
CA ALA A 107 8.37 -9.61 6.16
C ALA A 107 9.07 -10.77 5.42
N GLY A 108 9.99 -11.49 6.08
CA GLY A 108 10.64 -12.69 5.52
C GLY A 108 11.96 -12.42 4.79
N ASN A 109 12.21 -13.17 3.70
CA ASN A 109 13.51 -13.25 3.01
C ASN A 109 13.91 -11.91 2.38
N SER A 110 14.77 -11.15 3.07
CA SER A 110 15.36 -9.88 2.60
C SER A 110 15.90 -9.97 1.16
N GLU A 111 16.56 -11.07 0.83
CA GLU A 111 17.21 -11.27 -0.46
C GLU A 111 16.22 -11.47 -1.62
N LEU A 112 15.08 -12.12 -1.34
CA LEU A 112 13.97 -12.20 -2.29
C LEU A 112 13.36 -10.80 -2.47
N ILE A 113 13.09 -10.10 -1.36
CA ILE A 113 12.50 -8.76 -1.38
C ILE A 113 13.39 -7.76 -2.14
N GLN A 114 14.71 -7.78 -1.93
CA GLN A 114 15.66 -6.91 -2.64
C GLN A 114 15.63 -7.12 -4.15
N LYS A 115 15.43 -8.36 -4.61
CA LYS A 115 15.33 -8.69 -6.03
C LYS A 115 13.94 -8.41 -6.61
N LEU A 116 12.92 -8.55 -5.77
CA LEU A 116 11.52 -8.40 -6.16
C LEU A 116 11.11 -6.93 -6.24
N LEU A 117 11.62 -6.09 -5.35
CA LEU A 117 11.39 -4.64 -5.29
C LEU A 117 11.57 -3.92 -6.63
N PRO A 118 12.73 -4.02 -7.31
CA PRO A 118 12.96 -3.29 -8.56
C PRO A 118 12.12 -3.82 -9.73
N ILE A 119 11.54 -5.00 -9.59
CA ILE A 119 10.58 -5.56 -10.55
C ILE A 119 9.17 -5.03 -10.26
N LEU A 120 8.76 -5.03 -9.00
CA LEU A 120 7.40 -4.64 -8.59
C LEU A 120 7.17 -3.13 -8.65
N ALA A 121 8.15 -2.32 -8.27
CA ALA A 121 8.03 -0.87 -8.24
C ALA A 121 7.50 -0.26 -9.56
N PRO A 122 8.10 -0.54 -10.74
CA PRO A 122 7.61 0.01 -12.00
C PRO A 122 6.23 -0.55 -12.42
N ILE A 123 5.87 -1.78 -12.01
CA ILE A 123 4.55 -2.36 -12.29
C ILE A 123 3.46 -1.60 -11.50
N VAL A 124 3.71 -1.35 -10.21
CA VAL A 124 2.78 -0.60 -9.35
C VAL A 124 2.62 0.84 -9.86
N LEU A 125 3.72 1.50 -10.26
CA LEU A 125 3.66 2.84 -10.88
C LEU A 125 2.88 2.83 -12.20
N ALA A 126 3.13 1.87 -13.09
CA ALA A 126 2.38 1.75 -14.34
C ALA A 126 0.88 1.59 -14.07
N TYR A 127 0.51 0.83 -13.05
CA TYR A 127 -0.89 0.58 -12.72
C TYR A 127 -1.56 1.84 -12.18
N ILE A 128 -0.89 2.55 -11.26
CA ILE A 128 -1.38 3.82 -10.73
C ILE A 128 -1.50 4.85 -11.86
N GLY A 129 -0.51 4.93 -12.75
CA GLY A 129 -0.56 5.81 -13.91
C GLY A 129 -1.69 5.47 -14.85
N LYS A 130 -1.99 4.19 -15.05
CA LYS A 130 -3.15 3.73 -15.82
C LYS A 130 -4.46 4.11 -15.15
N GLN A 131 -4.55 4.08 -13.83
CA GLN A 131 -5.72 4.57 -13.09
C GLN A 131 -5.84 6.11 -13.16
N LEU A 132 -4.72 6.82 -13.05
CA LEU A 132 -4.65 8.29 -13.10
C LEU A 132 -5.02 8.83 -14.49
N THR A 133 -4.55 8.17 -15.56
CA THR A 133 -4.79 8.55 -16.95
C THR A 133 -6.11 8.00 -17.53
N GLY A 134 -6.89 7.24 -16.74
CA GLY A 134 -8.18 6.70 -17.15
C GLY A 134 -8.13 5.43 -18.01
N GLY A 135 -7.00 4.73 -18.03
CA GLY A 135 -6.70 3.57 -18.86
C GLY A 135 -7.12 2.20 -18.30
N GLY A 136 -7.98 2.10 -17.28
CA GLY A 136 -8.55 0.83 -16.82
C GLY A 136 -9.66 0.34 -17.76
N GLY A 137 -9.31 -0.33 -18.87
CA GLY A 137 -10.28 -0.76 -19.88
C GLY A 137 -11.34 -1.74 -19.37
N ALA A 138 -12.57 -1.25 -19.17
CA ALA A 138 -13.83 -1.76 -19.72
C ALA A 138 -15.01 -0.90 -19.25
N ALA A 139 -15.82 -0.43 -20.21
CA ALA A 139 -17.10 0.28 -20.07
C ALA A 139 -17.05 1.76 -19.62
N SER A 140 -16.98 2.63 -20.64
CA SER A 140 -17.89 3.78 -20.82
C SER A 140 -18.40 4.51 -19.57
N THR A 141 -17.68 5.55 -19.15
CA THR A 141 -18.31 6.84 -18.82
C THR A 141 -17.26 7.95 -18.87
N PRO A 142 -17.51 9.08 -19.55
CA PRO A 142 -16.66 10.25 -19.45
C PRO A 142 -16.93 10.93 -18.11
N ALA A 143 -16.32 10.43 -17.03
CA ALA A 143 -16.13 11.18 -15.80
C ALA A 143 -14.70 11.73 -15.88
N ALA A 144 -14.54 12.91 -16.49
CA ALA A 144 -14.39 14.13 -15.72
C ALA A 144 -13.24 14.02 -14.71
N SER A 145 -12.06 14.40 -15.20
CA SER A 145 -11.18 15.33 -14.50
C SER A 145 -10.70 14.92 -13.11
N GLY A 146 -9.48 14.37 -13.06
CA GLY A 146 -8.50 14.74 -12.04
C GLY A 146 -8.84 14.38 -10.60
N GLY A 147 -8.94 13.08 -10.31
CA GLY A 147 -8.59 12.60 -8.97
C GLY A 147 -7.07 12.57 -8.89
N GLY A 148 -6.47 13.34 -7.98
CA GLY A 148 -5.01 13.40 -7.83
C GLY A 148 -4.44 12.04 -7.40
N LEU A 149 -3.12 11.91 -7.42
CA LEU A 149 -2.44 10.69 -6.95
C LEU A 149 -2.95 10.21 -5.58
N GLY A 150 -3.22 11.14 -4.65
CA GLY A 150 -3.77 10.83 -3.33
C GLY A 150 -5.15 10.16 -3.35
N ASP A 151 -6.03 10.55 -4.29
CA ASP A 151 -7.35 9.93 -4.43
C ASP A 151 -7.25 8.52 -5.02
N VAL A 152 -6.38 8.34 -6.02
CA VAL A 152 -6.14 7.03 -6.64
C VAL A 152 -5.56 6.06 -5.59
N LEU A 153 -4.53 6.49 -4.88
CA LEU A 153 -3.91 5.70 -3.79
C LEU A 153 -4.90 5.42 -2.66
N GLY A 154 -5.69 6.42 -2.27
CA GLY A 154 -6.74 6.29 -1.25
C GLY A 154 -7.83 5.30 -1.66
N ASN A 155 -8.21 5.26 -2.93
CA ASN A 155 -9.18 4.29 -3.46
C ASN A 155 -8.60 2.86 -3.52
N ILE A 156 -7.33 2.71 -3.92
CA ILE A 156 -6.64 1.41 -3.95
C ILE A 156 -6.50 0.87 -2.52
N LEU A 157 -5.98 1.68 -1.59
CA LEU A 157 -5.74 1.27 -0.21
C LEU A 157 -7.03 1.14 0.60
N GLY A 158 -7.98 2.06 0.42
CA GLY A 158 -9.31 2.00 1.03
C GLY A 158 -10.13 0.80 0.54
N GLY A 159 -9.96 0.42 -0.73
CA GLY A 159 -10.49 -0.82 -1.29
C GLY A 159 -9.84 -2.07 -0.69
N ALA A 160 -8.52 -2.05 -0.49
CA ALA A 160 -7.78 -3.15 0.15
C ALA A 160 -8.17 -3.34 1.62
N LEU A 161 -8.33 -2.23 2.37
CA LEU A 161 -8.76 -2.26 3.77
C LEU A 161 -10.23 -2.65 3.92
N SER A 162 -11.10 -2.26 2.97
CA SER A 162 -12.48 -2.76 2.92
C SER A 162 -12.59 -4.25 2.59
N ASN A 163 -11.59 -4.83 1.93
CA ASN A 163 -11.59 -6.25 1.54
C ASN A 163 -11.14 -7.20 2.68
N SER A 164 -10.43 -6.71 3.70
CA SER A 164 -10.18 -7.50 4.92
C SER A 164 -11.38 -7.55 5.87
N GLY A 165 -12.48 -6.88 5.52
CA GLY A 165 -13.74 -6.84 6.26
C GLY A 165 -14.95 -6.85 5.33
N GLY A 166 -15.13 -7.92 4.56
CA GLY A 166 -16.38 -8.13 3.83
C GLY A 166 -17.53 -8.42 4.79
N SER A 167 -18.33 -7.40 5.15
CA SER A 167 -19.80 -7.48 5.23
C SER A 167 -20.38 -6.22 5.90
N GLY A 168 -21.13 -5.45 5.11
CA GLY A 168 -22.44 -4.97 5.54
C GLY A 168 -22.52 -3.82 6.53
N ASN A 169 -23.24 -2.80 6.07
CA ASN A 169 -24.14 -1.98 6.87
C ASN A 169 -23.55 -0.78 7.62
N ALA A 170 -23.95 0.38 7.09
CA ALA A 170 -24.34 1.57 7.83
C ALA A 170 -24.29 1.48 9.36
N GLY A 171 -23.47 2.35 9.95
CA GLY A 171 -23.67 2.85 11.30
C GLY A 171 -22.66 2.34 12.32
N ASN A 172 -22.00 3.32 12.95
CA ASN A 172 -21.55 3.27 14.33
C ASN A 172 -20.36 2.35 14.67
N SER A 173 -19.21 2.99 14.91
CA SER A 173 -18.22 2.67 15.94
C SER A 173 -17.47 1.33 15.85
N GLY A 174 -16.14 1.40 15.79
CA GLY A 174 -15.33 0.62 16.73
C GLY A 174 -14.20 -0.27 16.21
N ASP A 175 -14.30 -0.91 15.05
CA ASP A 175 -13.46 -2.12 14.81
C ASP A 175 -12.74 -2.15 13.46
N ASN A 176 -11.95 -1.12 13.14
CA ASN A 176 -10.87 -1.26 12.16
C ASN A 176 -9.59 -1.67 12.93
N PRO A 177 -9.07 -2.91 12.85
CA PRO A 177 -7.87 -3.31 13.59
C PRO A 177 -6.64 -2.51 13.16
N LEU A 178 -6.48 -2.21 11.87
CA LEU A 178 -5.40 -1.34 11.39
C LEU A 178 -5.63 0.14 11.70
N GLY A 179 -6.89 0.59 11.73
CA GLY A 179 -7.27 1.93 12.19
C GLY A 179 -7.13 2.12 13.70
N SER A 180 -7.27 1.05 14.48
CA SER A 180 -7.04 1.03 15.92
C SER A 180 -5.54 1.03 16.22
N ILE A 181 -4.71 0.35 15.43
CA ILE A 181 -3.24 0.38 15.59
C ILE A 181 -2.68 1.75 15.20
N LEU A 182 -3.09 2.28 14.04
CA LEU A 182 -2.70 3.62 13.61
C LEU A 182 -3.29 4.71 14.51
N GLY A 183 -4.53 4.57 14.98
CA GLY A 183 -5.16 5.48 15.93
C GLY A 183 -4.56 5.43 17.34
N SER A 184 -4.06 4.28 17.80
CA SER A 184 -3.39 4.16 19.11
C SER A 184 -1.96 4.69 19.07
N VAL A 185 -1.26 4.55 17.92
CA VAL A 185 0.09 5.08 17.72
C VAL A 185 0.09 6.57 17.39
N LEU A 186 -0.82 7.05 16.55
CA LEU A 186 -0.90 8.45 16.14
C LEU A 186 -1.76 9.30 17.09
N GLY A 187 -2.68 8.68 17.83
CA GLY A 187 -3.62 9.35 18.75
C GLY A 187 -3.31 9.14 20.24
N GLY A 188 -2.17 8.54 20.60
CA GLY A 188 -1.70 8.37 21.98
C GLY A 188 -1.25 9.69 22.62
N GLY A 189 -2.13 10.69 22.66
CA GLY A 189 -1.78 12.05 23.02
C GLY A 189 -2.97 12.92 23.40
N GLY A 190 -3.90 12.38 24.20
CA GLY A 190 -4.78 13.21 25.02
C GLY A 190 -6.19 13.43 24.49
N ASN A 191 -7.10 12.55 24.91
CA ASN A 191 -8.38 13.01 25.44
C ASN A 191 -9.05 11.90 26.26
N GLN A 192 -8.39 11.45 27.34
CA GLN A 192 -9.10 10.70 28.37
C GLN A 192 -9.64 11.72 29.38
N GLY A 193 -10.90 12.12 29.17
CA GLY A 193 -11.76 12.63 30.23
C GLY A 193 -11.85 11.58 31.34
N ALA A 194 -10.84 11.56 32.21
CA ALA A 194 -10.75 10.72 33.39
C ALA A 194 -11.54 11.36 34.53
N GLY A 195 -12.88 11.36 34.38
CA GLY A 195 -13.83 11.80 35.38
C GLY A 195 -14.65 10.66 36.02
N GLY A 196 -14.22 9.40 35.92
CA GLY A 196 -15.12 8.26 36.22
C GLY A 196 -14.58 7.12 37.08
N VAL A 197 -13.27 7.00 37.31
CA VAL A 197 -12.71 5.80 37.99
C VAL A 197 -12.21 6.08 39.41
N LEU A 198 -11.86 7.32 39.74
CA LEU A 198 -11.46 7.69 41.11
C LEU A 198 -12.66 7.87 42.06
N GLY A 199 -13.87 8.06 41.52
CA GLY A 199 -15.10 8.19 42.32
C GLY A 199 -15.64 6.86 42.86
N SER A 200 -15.34 5.74 42.20
CA SER A 200 -15.86 4.41 42.58
C SER A 200 -14.99 3.70 43.62
N VAL A 201 -13.71 4.07 43.74
CA VAL A 201 -12.81 3.49 44.76
C VAL A 201 -12.92 4.22 46.11
N LEU A 202 -13.22 5.52 46.11
CA LEU A 202 -13.47 6.26 47.36
C LEU A 202 -14.85 5.97 47.99
N GLY A 203 -15.83 5.52 47.20
CA GLY A 203 -17.16 5.13 47.69
C GLY A 203 -17.20 3.77 48.37
N GLY A 204 -16.23 2.88 48.09
CA GLY A 204 -16.20 1.52 48.60
C GLY A 204 -15.60 1.36 50.01
N LEU A 205 -14.84 2.35 50.50
CA LEU A 205 -14.12 2.24 51.79
C LEU A 205 -14.88 2.84 52.98
N PHE A 206 -15.92 3.65 52.74
CA PHE A 206 -16.69 4.32 53.81
C PHE A 206 -18.00 3.61 54.18
N GLY A 207 -18.23 2.40 53.66
CA GLY A 207 -19.52 1.72 53.71
C GLY A 207 -19.48 0.32 54.31
N ASN A 208 -18.87 0.11 55.48
CA ASN A 208 -19.27 -1.04 56.31
C ASN A 208 -19.27 -0.72 57.81
N LYS A 209 -20.49 -0.72 58.35
CA LYS A 209 -20.87 -0.53 59.74
C LYS A 209 -20.61 -1.82 60.53
N LYS A 210 -19.90 -1.72 61.65
CA LYS A 210 -20.33 -2.23 62.96
C LYS A 210 -19.46 -1.64 64.05
#